data_AF-A0A660NU37-F1
#
_entry.id   AF-A0A660NU37-F1
#
_cell.length_a   1.000
_cell.length_b   1.000
_cell.length_c   1.000
_cell.angle_alpha   90.00
_cell.angle_beta   90.00
_cell.angle_gamma   90.00
#
_symmetry.space_group_name_H-M   'P 1'
#
loop_
_entity.id
_entity.type
_entity.pdbx_description
1 polymer ?
#
loop_
_entity_poly.entity_id
_entity_poly.type
_entity_poly.pdbx_seq_one_letter_code
_entity_poly.pdbx_strand_id
1 'polypeptide(L)'
;KRYKWIQVDEVQDLNGMQLAIIDLLTVKDNPMVMYLGDEQQAIFSFMGAKVETLTLLKMRCKGNIHHLQRNHRSPKYLLDVFNDYAEKQLKIDRELLPASDNDVKAKPEDLRIIHSSTIDSERQEVTDIARNLYEQNKEERTAVIVSSNSDADYISETMDKVGLTHFKVSGRDLFDTPDVKLLLSHLSVLANEHNSIAWTRIMKGVRAFPSHALARRFNWKLKQLALTPSDFLLYPDTCYTAEFLKAYDEEEIVVFDTETTGLDVFADDIIEIAAMKIKGGEIVGEPLDLYIKTDKPILPKLGDKDNPMYAIYHEKLAAEELITPQEALQRFLAYIGTRPILGHNANYDYNIIDNCLQRYCNDTLKAHKNPCFDSLKLIRLLSPSLHSYKLESLLETFQLTGKNSHQAIDDVGATVSLVRLCAKKAREKQPQQQSFLQHPKVKPFINTLRNNYGELYLNGVQHLYVLATNEELALVQELSSAYNALHADGLINEIPRLDYVLRYLRIDMLTDNAIENALVQQLSQYIMDINTLKEADFCNSKSIRERVYVTTVHKAKGLEFDNVIVFDAADGRYPNAFNKNKKQDEEDARKFYVAMSRAKRRLYIAYSLQMIDRYGRVHNRELTPFMDAIQRRFNG
;
A
#
# COMPACT_ATOMS: atom_id res chain seq x y z
N LYS A 1 -18.63 -3.51 -3.30
CA LYS A 1 -19.08 -2.12 -3.58
C LYS A 1 -19.09 -1.95 -5.11
N ARG A 2 -20.07 -1.25 -5.68
CA ARG A 2 -20.12 -0.89 -7.10
C ARG A 2 -20.10 0.63 -7.24
N TYR A 3 -19.52 1.14 -8.33
CA TYR A 3 -19.27 2.56 -8.54
C TYR A 3 -20.00 3.07 -9.78
N LYS A 4 -20.62 4.25 -9.65
CA LYS A 4 -21.29 4.95 -10.75
C LYS A 4 -20.29 5.60 -11.71
N TRP A 5 -19.13 5.99 -11.20
CA TRP A 5 -18.07 6.64 -11.95
C TRP A 5 -16.76 5.90 -11.71
N ILE A 6 -16.09 5.50 -12.79
CA ILE A 6 -14.80 4.82 -12.75
C ILE A 6 -13.89 5.48 -13.79
N GLN A 7 -12.68 5.82 -13.39
CA GLN A 7 -11.60 6.20 -14.29
C GLN A 7 -10.51 5.13 -14.26
N VAL A 8 -10.06 4.72 -15.44
CA VAL A 8 -9.00 3.73 -15.62
C VAL A 8 -7.92 4.36 -16.49
N ASP A 9 -6.71 4.46 -15.95
CA ASP A 9 -5.55 4.99 -16.67
C ASP A 9 -4.64 3.85 -17.16
N GLU A 10 -3.72 4.17 -18.07
CA GLU A 10 -2.78 3.23 -18.70
C GLU A 10 -3.47 2.00 -19.35
N VAL A 11 -4.60 2.23 -20.03
CA VAL A 11 -5.46 1.13 -20.52
C VAL A 11 -4.79 0.20 -21.55
N GLN A 12 -3.70 0.66 -22.17
CA GLN A 12 -2.82 -0.14 -23.03
C GLN A 12 -2.20 -1.36 -22.33
N ASP A 13 -2.06 -1.31 -21.01
CA ASP A 13 -1.42 -2.37 -20.23
C ASP A 13 -2.44 -3.31 -19.56
N LEU A 14 -3.73 -3.09 -19.80
CA LEU A 14 -4.78 -3.92 -19.22
C LEU A 14 -4.82 -5.33 -19.82
N ASN A 15 -4.96 -6.30 -18.92
CA ASN A 15 -5.31 -7.67 -19.28
C ASN A 15 -6.82 -7.93 -19.08
N GLY A 16 -7.31 -9.04 -19.63
CA GLY A 16 -8.73 -9.40 -19.56
C GLY A 16 -9.26 -9.62 -18.13
N MET A 17 -8.41 -10.01 -17.19
CA MET A 17 -8.82 -10.18 -15.78
C MET A 17 -9.05 -8.83 -15.11
N GLN A 18 -8.19 -7.84 -15.34
CA GLN A 18 -8.36 -6.48 -14.83
C GLN A 18 -9.63 -5.83 -15.39
N LEU A 19 -9.92 -6.03 -16.68
CA LEU A 19 -11.19 -5.58 -17.27
C LEU A 19 -12.41 -6.24 -16.61
N ALA A 20 -12.36 -7.56 -16.35
CA ALA A 20 -13.45 -8.24 -15.66
C ALA A 20 -13.68 -7.70 -14.23
N ILE A 21 -12.60 -7.33 -13.52
CA ILE A 21 -12.70 -6.67 -12.22
C ILE A 21 -13.39 -5.31 -12.36
N ILE A 22 -12.99 -4.49 -13.34
CA ILE A 22 -13.62 -3.18 -13.62
C ILE A 22 -15.13 -3.38 -13.88
N ASP A 23 -15.49 -4.37 -14.70
CA ASP A 23 -16.88 -4.68 -15.02
C ASP A 23 -17.69 -5.09 -13.77
N LEU A 24 -17.09 -5.88 -12.87
CA LEU A 24 -17.73 -6.28 -11.59
C LEU A 24 -17.91 -5.12 -10.61
N LEU A 25 -16.99 -4.15 -10.65
CA LEU A 25 -17.03 -2.94 -9.84
C LEU A 25 -17.98 -1.88 -10.42
N THR A 26 -18.39 -1.99 -11.68
CA THR A 26 -19.27 -1.02 -12.33
C THR A 26 -20.74 -1.28 -11.95
N VAL A 27 -21.51 -0.23 -11.68
CA VAL A 27 -22.98 -0.36 -11.51
C VAL A 27 -23.64 -0.77 -12.82
N LYS A 28 -24.79 -1.43 -12.75
CA LYS A 28 -25.51 -1.88 -13.95
C LYS A 28 -26.27 -0.74 -14.64
N ASP A 29 -26.81 0.19 -13.85
CA ASP A 29 -27.69 1.25 -14.35
C ASP A 29 -26.93 2.57 -14.48
N ASN A 30 -26.85 3.08 -15.71
CA ASN A 30 -26.26 4.36 -16.10
C ASN A 30 -24.83 4.63 -15.52
N PRO A 31 -23.85 3.74 -15.72
CA PRO A 31 -22.47 3.99 -15.29
C PRO A 31 -21.73 4.93 -16.25
N MET A 32 -20.76 5.66 -15.71
CA MET A 32 -19.72 6.35 -16.48
C MET A 32 -18.37 5.66 -16.22
N VAL A 33 -17.80 5.07 -17.27
CA VAL A 33 -16.45 4.48 -17.21
C VAL A 33 -15.57 5.18 -18.23
N MET A 34 -14.54 5.86 -17.75
CA MET A 34 -13.57 6.59 -18.57
C MET A 34 -12.28 5.78 -18.66
N TYR A 35 -11.82 5.54 -19.89
CA TYR A 35 -10.60 4.80 -20.20
C TYR A 35 -9.58 5.77 -20.81
N LEU A 36 -8.43 5.92 -20.16
CA LEU A 36 -7.33 6.82 -20.57
C LEU A 36 -6.11 5.99 -20.93
N GLY A 37 -5.47 6.30 -22.06
CA GLY A 37 -4.24 5.62 -22.44
C GLY A 37 -3.70 6.01 -23.81
N ASP A 38 -2.54 5.44 -24.11
CA ASP A 38 -1.77 5.67 -25.33
C ASP A 38 -1.32 4.33 -25.91
N GLU A 39 -1.88 3.98 -27.07
CA GLU A 39 -1.56 2.73 -27.78
C GLU A 39 -0.08 2.64 -28.19
N GLN A 40 0.58 3.78 -28.37
CA GLN A 40 1.98 3.86 -28.77
C GLN A 40 2.91 3.44 -27.62
N GLN A 41 2.42 3.49 -26.38
CA GLN A 41 3.16 3.10 -25.17
C GLN A 41 2.84 1.66 -24.71
N ALA A 42 2.15 0.87 -25.52
CA ALA A 42 1.84 -0.54 -25.23
C ALA A 42 3.08 -1.46 -25.33
N ILE A 43 3.84 -1.57 -24.24
CA ILE A 43 5.11 -2.34 -24.20
C ILE A 43 5.10 -3.54 -23.23
N PHE A 44 3.98 -3.85 -22.58
CA PHE A 44 3.86 -4.96 -21.61
C PHE A 44 3.16 -6.22 -22.17
N SER A 45 3.33 -6.51 -23.47
CA SER A 45 2.64 -7.64 -24.11
C SER A 45 2.96 -9.00 -23.43
N PHE A 46 4.19 -9.14 -22.90
CA PHE A 46 4.66 -10.31 -22.16
C PHE A 46 3.90 -10.55 -20.83
N MET A 47 3.26 -9.52 -20.26
CA MET A 47 2.42 -9.64 -19.06
C MET A 47 0.96 -10.01 -19.38
N GLY A 48 0.66 -10.29 -20.65
CA GLY A 48 -0.69 -10.64 -21.10
C GLY A 48 -1.57 -9.44 -21.46
N ALA A 49 -1.02 -8.22 -21.47
CA ALA A 49 -1.65 -7.07 -22.11
C ALA A 49 -1.73 -7.34 -23.62
N LYS A 50 -2.94 -7.28 -24.15
CA LYS A 50 -3.24 -7.75 -25.50
C LYS A 50 -3.75 -6.58 -26.33
N VAL A 51 -3.29 -6.46 -27.57
CA VAL A 51 -3.84 -5.50 -28.55
C VAL A 51 -5.35 -5.73 -28.70
N GLU A 52 -5.81 -6.97 -28.52
CA GLU A 52 -7.21 -7.35 -28.48
C GLU A 52 -7.99 -6.64 -27.36
N THR A 53 -7.38 -6.37 -26.20
CA THR A 53 -7.97 -5.60 -25.09
C THR A 53 -8.28 -4.17 -25.53
N LEU A 54 -7.31 -3.50 -26.18
CA LEU A 54 -7.48 -2.14 -26.70
C LEU A 54 -8.55 -2.10 -27.80
N THR A 55 -8.56 -3.08 -28.70
CA THR A 55 -9.60 -3.20 -29.73
C THR A 55 -10.98 -3.37 -29.12
N LEU A 56 -11.12 -4.20 -28.08
CA LEU A 56 -12.36 -4.37 -27.34
C LEU A 56 -12.81 -3.05 -26.69
N LEU A 57 -11.89 -2.31 -26.08
CA LEU A 57 -12.18 -0.99 -25.49
C LEU A 57 -12.61 0.03 -26.55
N LYS A 58 -11.93 0.09 -27.69
CA LYS A 58 -12.34 0.94 -28.83
C LYS A 58 -13.75 0.61 -29.30
N MET A 59 -14.11 -0.67 -29.34
CA MET A 59 -15.47 -1.11 -29.68
C MET A 59 -16.49 -0.73 -28.58
N ARG A 60 -16.13 -0.90 -27.31
CA ARG A 60 -16.98 -0.56 -26.16
C ARG A 60 -17.24 0.94 -26.06
N CYS A 61 -16.25 1.76 -26.38
CA CYS A 61 -16.32 3.22 -26.36
C CYS A 61 -16.73 3.82 -27.71
N LYS A 62 -17.18 3.01 -28.68
CA LYS A 62 -17.53 3.48 -30.03
C LYS A 62 -18.53 4.64 -29.95
N GLY A 63 -18.20 5.75 -30.63
CA GLY A 63 -18.99 6.99 -30.61
C GLY A 63 -18.62 7.97 -29.49
N ASN A 64 -17.76 7.57 -28.54
CA ASN A 64 -17.30 8.39 -27.41
C ASN A 64 -15.76 8.28 -27.24
N ILE A 65 -15.03 8.25 -28.36
CA ILE A 65 -13.56 8.26 -28.36
C ILE A 65 -13.11 9.70 -28.60
N HIS A 66 -12.29 10.22 -27.68
CA HIS A 66 -11.75 11.57 -27.73
C HIS A 66 -10.23 11.51 -27.81
N HIS A 67 -9.65 12.28 -28.72
CA HIS A 67 -8.20 12.39 -28.87
C HIS A 67 -7.71 13.71 -28.27
N LEU A 68 -6.68 13.65 -27.43
CA LEU A 68 -6.04 14.84 -26.88
C LEU A 68 -5.00 15.34 -27.88
N GLN A 69 -5.28 16.49 -28.51
CA GLN A 69 -4.47 17.02 -29.61
C GLN A 69 -3.32 17.92 -29.16
N ARG A 70 -3.17 18.19 -27.85
CA ARG A 70 -2.13 19.10 -27.33
C ARG A 70 -1.18 18.37 -26.39
N ASN A 71 0.11 18.51 -26.67
CA ASN A 71 1.20 18.03 -25.81
C ASN A 71 1.75 19.21 -25.00
N HIS A 72 1.61 19.14 -23.69
CA HIS A 72 2.10 20.15 -22.75
C HIS A 72 3.49 19.85 -22.18
N ARG A 73 4.05 18.67 -22.50
CA ARG A 73 5.29 18.16 -21.89
C ARG A 73 6.53 18.58 -22.66
N SER A 74 6.52 18.34 -23.97
CA SER A 74 7.71 18.40 -24.80
C SER A 74 7.67 19.64 -25.69
N PRO A 75 8.81 20.35 -25.83
CA PRO A 75 8.94 21.42 -26.80
C PRO A 75 8.78 20.90 -28.23
N LYS A 76 8.40 21.78 -29.15
CA LYS A 76 8.05 21.44 -30.53
C LYS A 76 9.13 20.62 -31.24
N TYR A 77 10.42 20.93 -31.04
CA TYR A 77 11.51 20.21 -31.71
C TYR A 77 11.61 18.73 -31.28
N LEU A 78 11.36 18.42 -30.00
CA LEU A 78 11.31 17.03 -29.53
C LEU A 78 10.04 16.34 -30.00
N LEU A 79 8.90 17.02 -29.90
CA LEU A 79 7.63 16.44 -30.31
C LEU A 79 7.61 16.12 -31.81
N ASP A 80 8.23 16.95 -32.64
CA ASP A 80 8.41 16.69 -34.06
C ASP A 80 9.18 15.38 -34.32
N VAL A 81 10.23 15.09 -33.53
CA VAL A 81 10.94 13.80 -33.59
C VAL A 81 10.00 12.64 -33.26
N PHE A 82 9.25 12.77 -32.17
CA PHE A 82 8.33 11.71 -31.71
C PHE A 82 7.21 11.47 -32.72
N ASN A 83 6.61 12.52 -33.25
CA ASN A 83 5.52 12.43 -34.21
C ASN A 83 6.01 11.86 -35.55
N ASP A 84 7.17 12.28 -36.04
CA ASP A 84 7.74 11.72 -37.27
C ASP A 84 8.07 10.23 -37.12
N TYR A 85 8.53 9.82 -35.93
CA TYR A 85 8.72 8.41 -35.60
C TYR A 85 7.40 7.64 -35.56
N ALA A 86 6.40 8.16 -34.83
CA ALA A 86 5.10 7.51 -34.69
C ALA A 86 4.40 7.33 -36.05
N GLU A 87 4.45 8.34 -36.91
CA GLU A 87 3.88 8.29 -38.26
C GLU A 87 4.63 7.29 -39.16
N LYS A 88 5.95 7.43 -39.28
CA LYS A 88 6.71 6.68 -40.27
C LYS A 88 7.07 5.27 -39.82
N GLN A 89 7.38 5.07 -38.54
CA GLN A 89 7.82 3.79 -37.98
C GLN A 89 6.65 3.01 -37.35
N LEU A 90 5.84 3.66 -36.51
CA LEU A 90 4.69 3.00 -35.85
C LEU A 90 3.42 2.99 -36.72
N LYS A 91 3.42 3.66 -37.87
CA LYS A 91 2.30 3.74 -38.83
C LYS A 91 1.03 4.35 -38.22
N ILE A 92 1.20 5.32 -37.33
CA ILE A 92 0.10 6.08 -36.73
C ILE A 92 -0.33 7.19 -37.68
N ASP A 93 -1.64 7.43 -37.76
CA ASP A 93 -2.19 8.54 -38.54
C ASP A 93 -1.75 9.88 -37.94
N ARG A 94 -1.20 10.75 -38.79
CA ARG A 94 -0.68 12.07 -38.40
C ARG A 94 -1.77 12.97 -37.82
N GLU A 95 -3.02 12.82 -38.24
CA GLU A 95 -4.15 13.59 -37.72
C GLU A 95 -4.48 13.28 -36.25
N LEU A 96 -4.04 12.11 -35.76
CA LEU A 96 -4.24 11.68 -34.37
C LEU A 96 -3.08 12.08 -33.45
N LEU A 97 -1.99 12.61 -34.00
CA LEU A 97 -0.80 12.97 -33.25
C LEU A 97 -0.90 14.40 -32.68
N PRO A 98 -0.39 14.63 -31.46
CA PRO A 98 -0.57 15.92 -30.79
C PRO A 98 0.37 16.99 -31.37
N ALA A 99 -0.02 18.25 -31.21
CA ALA A 99 0.81 19.43 -31.43
C ALA A 99 1.29 20.02 -30.09
N SER A 100 2.45 20.68 -30.11
CA SER A 100 2.96 21.43 -28.95
C SER A 100 2.69 22.92 -29.13
N ASP A 101 2.32 23.59 -28.05
CA ASP A 101 2.30 25.06 -27.92
C ASP A 101 3.62 25.63 -27.37
N ASN A 102 4.58 24.75 -27.08
CA ASN A 102 5.89 25.14 -26.59
C ASN A 102 6.87 25.29 -27.77
N ASP A 103 6.96 26.51 -28.31
CA ASP A 103 7.80 26.88 -29.46
C ASP A 103 9.28 27.16 -29.11
N VAL A 104 9.76 26.68 -27.95
CA VAL A 104 11.20 26.72 -27.63
C VAL A 104 11.97 26.05 -28.76
N LYS A 105 12.95 26.77 -29.33
CA LYS A 105 13.82 26.25 -30.38
C LYS A 105 14.92 25.39 -29.79
N ALA A 106 15.27 24.32 -30.49
CA ALA A 106 16.43 23.51 -30.15
C ALA A 106 17.69 24.38 -30.13
N LYS A 107 18.50 24.24 -29.07
CA LYS A 107 19.87 24.74 -29.03
C LYS A 107 20.80 23.74 -29.72
N PRO A 108 22.00 24.20 -30.15
CA PRO A 108 23.06 23.27 -30.51
C PRO A 108 23.23 22.26 -29.37
N GLU A 109 23.35 20.98 -29.71
CA GLU A 109 23.50 19.87 -28.77
C GLU A 109 22.21 19.35 -28.09
N ASP A 110 21.01 19.94 -28.28
CA ASP A 110 19.79 19.40 -27.64
C ASP A 110 19.34 18.05 -28.22
N LEU A 111 19.69 17.78 -29.49
CA LEU A 111 19.49 16.51 -30.18
C LEU A 111 20.84 16.03 -30.72
N ARG A 112 21.31 14.84 -30.30
CA ARG A 112 22.61 14.30 -30.75
C ARG A 112 22.57 12.82 -31.07
N ILE A 113 23.32 12.44 -32.10
CA ILE A 113 23.69 11.05 -32.37
C ILE A 113 25.17 10.89 -32.04
N ILE A 114 25.45 9.97 -31.13
CA ILE A 114 26.79 9.67 -30.64
C ILE A 114 27.18 8.32 -31.23
N HIS A 115 28.36 8.27 -31.85
CA HIS A 115 28.92 7.05 -32.41
C HIS A 115 30.29 6.81 -31.82
N SER A 116 30.48 5.63 -31.24
CA SER A 116 31.76 5.23 -30.65
C SER A 116 32.31 4.00 -31.38
N SER A 117 33.62 3.74 -31.27
CA SER A 117 34.25 2.64 -32.00
C SER A 117 33.80 1.28 -31.48
N THR A 118 33.73 1.11 -30.16
CA THR A 118 33.36 -0.13 -29.46
C THR A 118 32.29 0.11 -28.39
N ILE A 119 31.61 -0.94 -27.96
CA ILE A 119 30.63 -0.87 -26.87
C ILE A 119 31.21 -0.33 -25.56
N ASP A 120 32.49 -0.59 -25.26
CA ASP A 120 33.13 -0.06 -24.06
C ASP A 120 33.44 1.43 -24.19
N SER A 121 33.84 1.90 -25.38
CA SER A 121 33.97 3.33 -25.65
C SER A 121 32.63 4.06 -25.58
N GLU A 122 31.54 3.43 -26.03
CA GLU A 122 30.19 3.97 -25.94
C GLU A 122 29.74 4.13 -24.49
N ARG A 123 29.99 3.12 -23.64
CA ARG A 123 29.70 3.20 -22.19
C ARG A 123 30.42 4.36 -21.52
N GLN A 124 31.71 4.53 -21.85
CA GLN A 124 32.53 5.61 -21.31
C GLN A 124 32.00 6.97 -21.78
N GLU A 125 31.73 7.12 -23.08
CA GLU A 125 31.25 8.37 -23.65
C GLU A 125 29.86 8.77 -23.11
N VAL A 126 28.94 7.81 -22.99
CA VAL A 126 27.61 8.01 -22.36
C VAL A 126 27.75 8.45 -20.90
N THR A 127 28.69 7.84 -20.17
CA THR A 127 28.98 8.21 -18.77
C THR A 127 29.54 9.62 -18.68
N ASP A 128 30.49 9.98 -19.55
CA ASP A 128 31.09 11.31 -19.58
C ASP A 128 30.06 12.38 -19.95
N ILE A 129 29.16 12.08 -20.88
CA ILE A 129 28.06 12.97 -21.24
C ILE A 129 27.08 13.15 -20.09
N ALA A 130 26.67 12.08 -19.41
CA ALA A 130 25.80 12.17 -18.26
C ALA A 130 26.43 13.01 -17.13
N ARG A 131 27.74 12.84 -16.89
CA ARG A 131 28.50 13.68 -15.95
C ARG A 131 28.49 15.14 -16.38
N ASN A 132 28.81 15.43 -17.65
CA ASN A 132 28.86 16.80 -18.15
C ASN A 132 27.49 17.49 -18.03
N LEU A 133 26.39 16.80 -18.35
CA LEU A 133 25.04 17.33 -18.18
C LEU A 133 24.72 17.64 -16.70
N TYR A 134 25.09 16.74 -15.80
CA TYR A 134 24.93 16.95 -14.36
C TYR A 134 25.76 18.13 -13.83
N GLU A 135 27.00 18.28 -14.31
CA GLU A 135 27.88 19.39 -13.93
C GLU A 135 27.39 20.74 -14.47
N GLN A 136 26.82 20.75 -15.67
CA GLN A 136 26.21 21.95 -16.27
C GLN A 136 24.97 22.42 -15.51
N ASN A 137 24.13 21.48 -15.06
CA ASN A 137 22.95 21.80 -14.27
C ASN A 137 22.57 20.67 -13.31
N LYS A 138 22.87 20.87 -12.02
CA LYS A 138 22.62 19.90 -10.95
C LYS A 138 21.13 19.72 -10.61
N GLU A 139 20.25 20.61 -11.10
CA GLU A 139 18.81 20.46 -10.91
C GLU A 139 18.16 19.59 -11.99
N GLU A 140 18.81 19.43 -13.14
CA GLU A 140 18.27 18.62 -14.23
C GLU A 140 18.47 17.13 -13.98
N ARG A 141 17.42 16.36 -14.28
CA ARG A 141 17.48 14.90 -14.19
C ARG A 141 17.88 14.31 -15.53
N THR A 142 18.88 13.42 -15.50
CA THR A 142 19.42 12.74 -16.67
C THR A 142 19.18 11.24 -16.54
N ALA A 143 18.56 10.61 -17.54
CA ALA A 143 18.39 9.16 -17.59
C ALA A 143 19.18 8.53 -18.73
N VAL A 144 19.98 7.51 -18.40
CA VAL A 144 20.53 6.56 -19.35
C VAL A 144 19.55 5.39 -19.46
N ILE A 145 18.87 5.30 -20.60
CA ILE A 145 17.89 4.26 -20.88
C ILE A 145 18.58 3.13 -21.65
N VAL A 146 18.51 1.93 -21.09
CA VAL A 146 19.09 0.71 -21.65
C VAL A 146 18.02 -0.32 -22.02
N SER A 147 18.37 -1.28 -22.87
CA SER A 147 17.45 -2.35 -23.29
C SER A 147 17.38 -3.51 -22.30
N SER A 148 18.44 -3.76 -21.51
CA SER A 148 18.54 -4.90 -20.58
C SER A 148 19.10 -4.52 -19.21
N ASN A 149 18.81 -5.34 -18.19
CA ASN A 149 19.34 -5.14 -16.84
C ASN A 149 20.88 -5.26 -16.80
N SER A 150 21.48 -6.15 -17.60
CA SER A 150 22.94 -6.29 -17.67
C SER A 150 23.61 -5.02 -18.22
N ASP A 151 22.99 -4.35 -19.18
CA ASP A 151 23.53 -3.07 -19.67
C ASP A 151 23.45 -1.98 -18.61
N ALA A 152 22.37 -1.98 -17.82
CA ALA A 152 22.22 -1.07 -16.68
C ALA A 152 23.32 -1.33 -15.64
N ASP A 153 23.67 -2.60 -15.38
CA ASP A 153 24.77 -2.96 -14.50
C ASP A 153 26.12 -2.45 -15.04
N TYR A 154 26.44 -2.68 -16.31
CA TYR A 154 27.69 -2.21 -16.91
C TYR A 154 27.83 -0.68 -16.95
N ILE A 155 26.75 0.04 -17.28
CA ILE A 155 26.74 1.51 -17.23
C ILE A 155 26.94 2.00 -15.79
N SER A 156 26.23 1.41 -14.83
CA SER A 156 26.34 1.74 -13.40
C SER A 156 27.76 1.53 -12.88
N GLU A 157 28.39 0.40 -13.20
CA GLU A 157 29.80 0.12 -12.87
C GLU A 157 30.77 1.14 -13.48
N THR A 158 30.47 1.62 -14.70
CA THR A 158 31.29 2.64 -15.37
C THR A 158 31.14 4.00 -14.69
N MET A 159 29.92 4.37 -14.29
CA MET A 159 29.64 5.57 -13.51
C MET A 159 30.32 5.54 -12.14
N ASP A 160 30.32 4.39 -11.46
CA ASP A 160 31.00 4.21 -10.17
C ASP A 160 32.52 4.41 -10.29
N LYS A 161 33.15 3.87 -11.34
CA LYS A 161 34.60 4.03 -11.59
C LYS A 161 35.04 5.49 -11.75
N VAL A 162 34.16 6.35 -12.26
CA VAL A 162 34.44 7.79 -12.43
C VAL A 162 33.88 8.64 -11.29
N GLY A 163 33.29 8.02 -10.26
CA GLY A 163 32.73 8.72 -9.10
C GLY A 163 31.43 9.50 -9.38
N LEU A 164 30.70 9.16 -10.44
CA LEU A 164 29.42 9.81 -10.76
C LEU A 164 28.28 9.20 -9.92
N THR A 165 27.76 9.97 -8.97
CA THR A 165 26.62 9.54 -8.14
C THR A 165 25.37 9.37 -9.00
N HIS A 166 24.77 8.18 -8.97
CA HIS A 166 23.64 7.84 -9.82
C HIS A 166 22.69 6.83 -9.14
N PHE A 167 21.43 6.83 -9.58
CA PHE A 167 20.42 5.86 -9.16
C PHE A 167 20.14 4.84 -10.26
N LYS A 168 20.67 3.62 -10.10
CA LYS A 168 20.29 2.48 -10.95
C LYS A 168 18.97 1.88 -10.46
N VAL A 169 17.94 1.85 -11.30
CA VAL A 169 16.70 1.11 -10.99
C VAL A 169 17.00 -0.39 -11.10
N SER A 170 17.00 -1.08 -9.96
CA SER A 170 17.55 -2.43 -9.80
C SER A 170 16.85 -3.43 -10.71
N GLY A 171 17.58 -4.43 -11.21
CA GLY A 171 17.06 -5.43 -12.15
C GLY A 171 15.76 -6.11 -11.68
N ARG A 172 15.72 -6.44 -10.39
CA ARG A 172 14.52 -6.84 -9.64
C ARG A 172 14.15 -5.72 -8.68
N ASP A 173 12.87 -5.35 -8.65
CA ASP A 173 12.36 -4.31 -7.74
C ASP A 173 12.65 -4.68 -6.27
N LEU A 174 13.17 -3.71 -5.51
CA LEU A 174 13.47 -3.83 -4.08
C LEU A 174 12.23 -4.28 -3.29
N PHE A 175 11.06 -3.72 -3.59
CA PHE A 175 9.79 -4.07 -2.93
C PHE A 175 9.29 -5.47 -3.30
N ASP A 176 9.85 -6.09 -4.35
CA ASP A 176 9.58 -7.48 -4.72
C ASP A 176 10.51 -8.50 -4.05
N THR A 177 11.50 -8.03 -3.29
CA THR A 177 12.41 -8.92 -2.55
C THR A 177 11.68 -9.61 -1.40
N PRO A 178 12.07 -10.85 -1.03
CA PRO A 178 11.44 -11.55 0.09
C PRO A 178 11.58 -10.80 1.42
N ASP A 179 12.71 -10.12 1.63
CA ASP A 179 13.07 -9.46 2.88
C ASP A 179 12.23 -8.19 3.08
N VAL A 180 12.09 -7.34 2.06
CA VAL A 180 11.18 -6.18 2.11
C VAL A 180 9.71 -6.62 2.22
N LYS A 181 9.29 -7.66 1.49
CA LYS A 181 7.92 -8.19 1.61
C LYS A 181 7.62 -8.74 3.00
N LEU A 182 8.63 -9.23 3.73
CA LEU A 182 8.46 -9.66 5.11
C LEU A 182 8.23 -8.46 6.03
N LEU A 183 9.02 -7.38 5.88
CA LEU A 183 8.84 -6.14 6.63
C LEU A 183 7.46 -5.50 6.40
N LEU A 184 7.04 -5.40 5.13
CA LEU A 184 5.71 -4.86 4.81
C LEU A 184 4.58 -5.77 5.33
N SER A 185 4.83 -7.09 5.41
CA SER A 185 3.87 -8.02 6.00
C SER A 185 3.73 -7.81 7.51
N HIS A 186 4.81 -7.45 8.20
CA HIS A 186 4.77 -7.11 9.62
C HIS A 186 3.89 -5.87 9.86
N LEU A 187 4.12 -4.77 9.13
CA LEU A 187 3.24 -3.59 9.17
C LEU A 187 1.78 -3.94 8.83
N SER A 188 1.58 -4.80 7.83
CA SER A 188 0.24 -5.21 7.38
C SER A 188 -0.55 -6.02 8.41
N VAL A 189 0.12 -6.82 9.26
CA VAL A 189 -0.58 -7.54 10.34
C VAL A 189 -0.83 -6.68 11.56
N LEU A 190 0.01 -5.67 11.82
CA LEU A 190 -0.26 -4.64 12.82
C LEU A 190 -1.48 -3.79 12.43
N ALA A 191 -1.59 -3.42 11.14
CA ALA A 191 -2.74 -2.71 10.61
C ALA A 191 -4.02 -3.57 10.57
N ASN A 192 -3.89 -4.85 10.26
CA ASN A 192 -5.01 -5.79 10.20
C ASN A 192 -4.58 -7.22 10.53
N GLU A 193 -4.87 -7.65 11.76
CA GLU A 193 -4.53 -9.00 12.23
C GLU A 193 -5.19 -10.14 11.43
N HIS A 194 -6.22 -9.85 10.62
CA HIS A 194 -6.86 -10.86 9.76
C HIS A 194 -6.20 -10.98 8.36
N ASN A 195 -5.11 -10.26 8.09
CA ASN A 195 -4.44 -10.30 6.80
C ASN A 195 -3.76 -11.66 6.54
N SER A 196 -4.47 -12.54 5.83
CA SER A 196 -4.03 -13.92 5.63
C SER A 196 -2.76 -14.05 4.77
N ILE A 197 -2.54 -13.11 3.84
CA ILE A 197 -1.38 -13.11 2.94
C ILE A 197 -0.14 -12.66 3.71
N ALA A 198 -0.27 -11.60 4.51
CA ALA A 198 0.82 -11.11 5.36
C ALA A 198 1.25 -12.17 6.38
N TRP A 199 0.30 -12.80 7.08
CA TRP A 199 0.61 -13.92 7.98
C TRP A 199 1.28 -15.10 7.28
N THR A 200 0.86 -15.45 6.06
CA THR A 200 1.50 -16.51 5.26
C THR A 200 2.96 -16.17 4.93
N ARG A 201 3.27 -14.89 4.70
CA ARG A 201 4.63 -14.41 4.45
C ARG A 201 5.45 -14.42 5.72
N ILE A 202 4.92 -13.91 6.83
CA ILE A 202 5.58 -13.91 8.14
C ILE A 202 5.95 -15.33 8.55
N MET A 203 4.99 -16.24 8.60
CA MET A 203 5.22 -17.63 9.01
C MET A 203 6.31 -18.34 8.16
N LYS A 204 6.41 -18.03 6.86
CA LYS A 204 7.53 -18.52 6.05
C LYS A 204 8.83 -17.78 6.37
N GLY A 205 8.78 -16.45 6.44
CA GLY A 205 9.95 -15.57 6.60
C GLY A 205 10.69 -15.84 7.91
N VAL A 206 9.95 -15.98 9.00
CA VAL A 206 10.48 -16.28 10.33
C VAL A 206 10.72 -17.78 10.55
N ARG A 207 10.77 -18.56 9.46
CA ARG A 207 11.14 -19.98 9.43
C ARG A 207 10.19 -20.92 10.20
N ALA A 208 9.01 -20.46 10.59
CA ALA A 208 7.98 -21.35 11.15
C ALA A 208 7.49 -22.37 10.12
N PHE A 209 7.49 -22.03 8.82
CA PHE A 209 7.17 -22.97 7.74
C PHE A 209 8.19 -22.92 6.62
N PRO A 210 8.51 -24.06 5.98
CA PRO A 210 9.50 -24.10 4.91
C PRO A 210 8.98 -23.54 3.58
N SER A 211 7.67 -23.37 3.41
CA SER A 211 7.08 -22.84 2.18
C SER A 211 5.81 -22.04 2.43
N HIS A 212 5.55 -21.07 1.54
CA HIS A 212 4.29 -20.29 1.56
C HIS A 212 3.06 -21.18 1.37
N ALA A 213 3.16 -22.28 0.62
CA ALA A 213 2.04 -23.20 0.40
C ALA A 213 1.64 -23.91 1.71
N LEU A 214 2.61 -24.34 2.52
CA LEU A 214 2.36 -24.93 3.83
C LEU A 214 1.80 -23.91 4.82
N ALA A 215 2.42 -22.73 4.91
CA ALA A 215 1.95 -21.63 5.75
C ALA A 215 0.50 -21.21 5.41
N ARG A 216 0.14 -21.15 4.12
CA ARG A 216 -1.21 -20.81 3.66
C ARG A 216 -2.24 -21.87 4.06
N ARG A 217 -1.91 -23.15 3.88
CA ARG A 217 -2.79 -24.27 4.30
C ARG A 217 -3.00 -24.25 5.81
N PHE A 218 -1.94 -23.98 6.57
CA PHE A 218 -2.03 -23.84 8.01
C PHE A 218 -2.96 -22.67 8.39
N ASN A 219 -2.77 -21.49 7.79
CA ASN A 219 -3.61 -20.32 8.04
C ASN A 219 -5.09 -20.58 7.71
N TRP A 220 -5.37 -21.29 6.60
CA TRP A 220 -6.72 -21.72 6.27
C TRP A 220 -7.31 -22.65 7.33
N LYS A 221 -6.51 -23.59 7.87
CA LYS A 221 -6.93 -24.45 8.97
C LYS A 221 -7.24 -23.66 10.24
N LEU A 222 -6.43 -22.64 10.57
CA LEU A 222 -6.70 -21.74 11.70
C LEU A 222 -8.07 -21.05 11.54
N LYS A 223 -8.35 -20.49 10.35
CA LYS A 223 -9.63 -19.85 10.05
C LYS A 223 -10.83 -20.79 10.26
N GLN A 224 -10.72 -22.08 9.92
CA GLN A 224 -11.78 -23.07 10.18
C GLN A 224 -12.03 -23.32 11.67
N LEU A 225 -10.98 -23.16 12.46
CA LEU A 225 -10.97 -23.35 13.90
C LEU A 225 -11.24 -22.04 14.66
N ALA A 226 -11.61 -20.95 13.99
CA ALA A 226 -11.77 -19.63 14.60
C ALA A 226 -10.49 -19.15 15.34
N LEU A 227 -9.33 -19.44 14.75
CA LEU A 227 -8.01 -19.05 15.24
C LEU A 227 -7.31 -18.14 14.23
N THR A 228 -6.36 -17.36 14.72
CA THR A 228 -5.39 -16.55 13.99
C THR A 228 -3.98 -16.83 14.46
N PRO A 229 -2.94 -16.52 13.68
CA PRO A 229 -1.56 -16.68 14.16
C PRO A 229 -1.22 -15.82 15.38
N SER A 230 -1.89 -14.67 15.58
CA SER A 230 -1.70 -13.83 16.77
C SER A 230 -2.13 -14.53 18.06
N ASP A 231 -3.06 -15.51 17.99
CA ASP A 231 -3.42 -16.32 19.15
C ASP A 231 -2.21 -17.02 19.77
N PHE A 232 -1.28 -17.50 18.93
CA PHE A 232 -0.08 -18.19 19.39
C PHE A 232 0.93 -17.29 20.08
N LEU A 233 0.84 -15.98 19.84
CA LEU A 233 1.74 -14.96 20.37
C LEU A 233 1.16 -14.33 21.64
N LEU A 234 -0.16 -14.12 21.68
CA LEU A 234 -0.86 -13.46 22.77
C LEU A 234 -1.35 -14.42 23.86
N TYR A 235 -1.66 -15.67 23.50
CA TYR A 235 -2.33 -16.63 24.37
C TYR A 235 -1.53 -17.95 24.47
N PRO A 236 -0.54 -18.03 25.37
CA PRO A 236 0.21 -19.27 25.59
C PRO A 236 -0.73 -20.40 26.00
N ASP A 237 -0.73 -21.49 25.24
CA ASP A 237 -1.50 -22.72 25.48
C ASP A 237 -3.05 -22.61 25.44
N THR A 238 -3.57 -21.43 25.08
CA THR A 238 -5.00 -21.14 24.93
C THR A 238 -5.24 -20.33 23.63
N CYS A 239 -6.41 -19.71 23.49
CA CYS A 239 -6.72 -18.82 22.36
C CYS A 239 -7.76 -17.79 22.76
N TYR A 240 -7.91 -16.75 21.94
CA TYR A 240 -8.78 -15.61 22.22
C TYR A 240 -10.22 -16.01 22.56
N THR A 241 -10.81 -16.90 21.76
CA THR A 241 -12.19 -17.35 21.97
C THR A 241 -12.34 -18.21 23.23
N ALA A 242 -11.29 -18.92 23.65
CA ALA A 242 -11.31 -19.73 24.86
C ALA A 242 -11.19 -18.85 26.12
N GLU A 243 -10.31 -17.84 26.11
CA GLU A 243 -10.22 -16.86 27.20
C GLU A 243 -11.51 -16.06 27.35
N PHE A 244 -12.13 -15.67 26.24
CA PHE A 244 -13.46 -15.04 26.23
C PHE A 244 -14.52 -15.96 26.87
N LEU A 245 -14.58 -17.24 26.46
CA LEU A 245 -15.55 -18.18 27.03
C LEU A 245 -15.35 -18.38 28.52
N LYS A 246 -14.10 -18.48 28.96
CA LYS A 246 -13.77 -18.61 30.38
C LYS A 246 -14.33 -17.42 31.17
N ALA A 247 -14.02 -16.20 30.73
CA ALA A 247 -14.57 -14.98 31.35
C ALA A 247 -16.11 -14.95 31.30
N TYR A 248 -16.71 -15.39 30.19
CA TYR A 248 -18.16 -15.36 30.00
C TYR A 248 -18.90 -16.34 30.93
N ASP A 249 -18.31 -17.51 31.18
CA ASP A 249 -18.90 -18.58 32.00
C ASP A 249 -18.57 -18.41 33.50
N GLU A 250 -17.39 -17.89 33.85
CA GLU A 250 -16.88 -17.84 35.23
C GLU A 250 -17.02 -16.45 35.91
N GLU A 251 -17.07 -15.36 35.15
CA GLU A 251 -16.95 -13.98 35.67
C GLU A 251 -18.16 -13.10 35.33
N GLU A 252 -18.21 -11.90 35.93
CA GLU A 252 -19.06 -10.80 35.46
C GLU A 252 -18.28 -10.01 34.41
N ILE A 253 -18.80 -9.89 33.19
CA ILE A 253 -18.21 -9.07 32.13
C ILE A 253 -18.96 -7.74 32.07
N VAL A 254 -18.24 -6.63 31.90
CA VAL A 254 -18.85 -5.33 31.63
C VAL A 254 -18.83 -5.07 30.14
N VAL A 255 -20.01 -5.03 29.52
CA VAL A 255 -20.17 -4.59 28.14
C VAL A 255 -20.31 -3.07 28.13
N PHE A 256 -19.53 -2.37 27.32
CA PHE A 256 -19.52 -0.91 27.28
C PHE A 256 -19.43 -0.37 25.86
N ASP A 257 -19.85 0.87 25.70
CA ASP A 257 -19.80 1.63 24.45
C ASP A 257 -19.65 3.12 24.76
N THR A 258 -19.07 3.88 23.83
CA THR A 258 -18.87 5.32 23.98
C THR A 258 -19.33 6.11 22.78
N GLU A 259 -20.00 7.23 23.02
CA GLU A 259 -20.24 8.24 21.99
C GLU A 259 -19.29 9.42 22.20
N THR A 260 -18.79 9.97 21.10
CA THR A 260 -17.62 10.87 21.13
C THR A 260 -17.82 12.08 20.22
N THR A 261 -17.01 13.13 20.40
CA THR A 261 -17.10 14.35 19.59
C THR A 261 -16.64 14.17 18.14
N GLY A 262 -15.88 13.10 17.86
CA GLY A 262 -15.30 12.82 16.56
C GLY A 262 -14.79 11.38 16.44
N LEU A 263 -13.68 11.17 15.75
CA LEU A 263 -13.10 9.83 15.50
C LEU A 263 -11.62 9.75 15.92
N ASP A 264 -11.07 10.80 16.51
CA ASP A 264 -9.70 10.84 16.97
C ASP A 264 -9.59 10.41 18.43
N VAL A 265 -9.14 9.16 18.65
CA VAL A 265 -8.94 8.60 19.99
C VAL A 265 -7.96 9.37 20.87
N PHE A 266 -7.09 10.22 20.30
CA PHE A 266 -6.09 11.00 21.03
C PHE A 266 -6.59 12.38 21.43
N ALA A 267 -7.35 13.02 20.56
CA ALA A 267 -7.83 14.36 20.76
C ALA A 267 -9.27 14.38 21.27
N ASP A 268 -10.22 13.70 20.63
CA ASP A 268 -11.66 13.85 20.88
C ASP A 268 -12.11 13.51 22.30
N ASP A 269 -13.22 14.11 22.71
CA ASP A 269 -13.83 13.91 24.02
C ASP A 269 -14.96 12.88 23.93
N ILE A 270 -15.19 12.20 25.06
CA ILE A 270 -16.35 11.32 25.23
C ILE A 270 -17.52 12.16 25.72
N ILE A 271 -18.70 11.97 25.13
CA ILE A 271 -19.94 12.67 25.47
C ILE A 271 -21.00 11.74 26.09
N GLU A 272 -20.88 10.44 25.90
CA GLU A 272 -21.68 9.40 26.57
C GLU A 272 -20.81 8.18 26.86
N ILE A 273 -20.95 7.61 28.06
CA ILE A 273 -20.41 6.27 28.40
C ILE A 273 -21.57 5.45 28.93
N ALA A 274 -21.88 4.36 28.25
CA ALA A 274 -22.84 3.37 28.73
C ALA A 274 -22.16 2.04 29.03
N ALA A 275 -22.65 1.33 30.04
CA ALA A 275 -22.18 0.00 30.36
C ALA A 275 -23.24 -0.87 31.03
N MET A 276 -23.18 -2.18 30.77
CA MET A 276 -24.01 -3.19 31.42
C MET A 276 -23.14 -4.35 31.88
N LYS A 277 -23.32 -4.80 33.12
CA LYS A 277 -22.73 -6.05 33.60
C LYS A 277 -23.55 -7.23 33.11
N ILE A 278 -22.88 -8.26 32.64
CA ILE A 278 -23.48 -9.54 32.28
C ILE A 278 -22.81 -10.70 33.01
N LYS A 279 -23.58 -11.75 33.31
CA LYS A 279 -23.09 -13.02 33.83
C LYS A 279 -23.78 -14.19 33.12
N GLY A 280 -23.01 -15.03 32.44
CA GLY A 280 -23.56 -16.12 31.61
C GLY A 280 -24.48 -15.62 30.47
N GLY A 281 -24.37 -14.34 30.10
CA GLY A 281 -25.21 -13.70 29.09
C GLY A 281 -26.43 -12.95 29.64
N GLU A 282 -26.76 -13.08 30.91
CA GLU A 282 -27.86 -12.32 31.51
C GLU A 282 -27.36 -11.01 32.11
N ILE A 283 -28.13 -9.93 31.95
CA ILE A 283 -27.81 -8.62 32.52
C ILE A 283 -27.98 -8.70 34.04
N VAL A 284 -26.99 -8.21 34.79
CA VAL A 284 -26.97 -8.25 36.26
C VAL A 284 -26.69 -6.88 36.86
N GLY A 285 -27.52 -6.48 37.84
CA GLY A 285 -27.45 -5.18 38.46
C GLY A 285 -27.88 -4.03 37.56
N GLU A 286 -27.74 -2.81 38.06
CA GLU A 286 -28.16 -1.61 37.32
C GLU A 286 -27.19 -1.26 36.19
N PRO A 287 -27.71 -0.83 35.01
CA PRO A 287 -26.89 -0.28 33.93
C PRO A 287 -26.24 1.05 34.36
N LEU A 288 -25.11 1.35 33.77
CA LEU A 288 -24.45 2.65 33.85
C LEU A 288 -24.75 3.42 32.56
N ASP A 289 -25.18 4.67 32.69
CA ASP A 289 -25.42 5.57 31.57
C ASP A 289 -25.05 6.99 32.00
N LEU A 290 -23.97 7.53 31.42
CA LEU A 290 -23.33 8.78 31.86
C LEU A 290 -23.19 9.74 30.68
N TYR A 291 -23.76 10.93 30.81
CA TYR A 291 -23.60 12.02 29.83
C TYR A 291 -22.57 13.03 30.32
N ILE A 292 -21.62 13.36 29.45
CA ILE A 292 -20.38 14.04 29.84
C ILE A 292 -20.28 15.42 29.19
N LYS A 293 -19.96 16.44 30.00
CA LYS A 293 -19.74 17.79 29.50
C LYS A 293 -18.46 17.88 28.66
N THR A 294 -18.52 18.59 27.53
CA THR A 294 -17.38 18.90 26.66
C THR A 294 -17.48 20.36 26.20
N ASP A 295 -16.33 20.98 25.96
CA ASP A 295 -16.23 22.31 25.35
C ASP A 295 -15.99 22.21 23.82
N LYS A 296 -15.88 21.00 23.28
CA LYS A 296 -15.66 20.75 21.84
C LYS A 296 -16.96 20.77 21.05
N PRO A 297 -16.90 21.16 19.77
CA PRO A 297 -18.09 21.18 18.93
C PRO A 297 -18.58 19.75 18.66
N ILE A 298 -19.88 19.54 18.90
CA ILE A 298 -20.59 18.33 18.45
C ILE A 298 -21.26 18.69 17.13
N LEU A 299 -20.96 17.93 16.08
CA LEU A 299 -21.53 18.19 14.76
C LEU A 299 -22.99 17.71 14.71
N PRO A 300 -23.93 18.49 14.14
CA PRO A 300 -25.32 18.07 13.98
C PRO A 300 -25.49 16.97 12.92
N LYS A 301 -24.45 16.71 12.11
CA LYS A 301 -24.45 15.70 11.04
C LYS A 301 -23.15 14.92 11.01
N LEU A 302 -23.26 13.63 10.70
CA LEU A 302 -22.17 12.71 10.42
C LEU A 302 -22.22 12.34 8.94
N GLY A 303 -21.50 13.11 8.12
CA GLY A 303 -21.65 13.08 6.66
C GLY A 303 -23.03 13.57 6.25
N ASP A 304 -23.79 12.74 5.52
CA ASP A 304 -25.14 13.08 5.07
C ASP A 304 -26.24 12.73 6.10
N LYS A 305 -25.91 12.01 7.17
CA LYS A 305 -26.85 11.57 8.20
C LYS A 305 -26.89 12.55 9.37
N ASP A 306 -28.05 12.70 9.99
CA ASP A 306 -28.17 13.44 11.24
C ASP A 306 -27.39 12.73 12.35
N ASN A 307 -26.74 13.51 13.21
CA ASN A 307 -26.07 13.00 14.39
C ASN A 307 -27.09 12.86 15.54
N PRO A 308 -27.48 11.64 15.93
CA PRO A 308 -28.48 11.44 16.99
C PRO A 308 -28.02 12.01 18.33
N MET A 309 -26.72 12.00 18.60
CA MET A 309 -26.17 12.53 19.85
C MET A 309 -26.25 14.04 19.96
N TYR A 310 -26.36 14.78 18.86
CA TYR A 310 -26.48 16.23 18.90
C TYR A 310 -27.73 16.69 19.66
N ALA A 311 -28.89 16.10 19.35
CA ALA A 311 -30.15 16.47 20.00
C ALA A 311 -30.16 16.04 21.48
N ILE A 312 -29.73 14.81 21.75
CA ILE A 312 -29.69 14.22 23.10
C ILE A 312 -28.78 15.04 24.00
N TYR A 313 -27.59 15.38 23.52
CA TYR A 313 -26.63 16.17 24.28
C TYR A 313 -27.20 17.52 24.71
N HIS A 314 -27.84 18.24 23.79
CA HIS A 314 -28.42 19.55 24.08
C HIS A 314 -29.65 19.48 24.99
N GLU A 315 -30.43 18.40 24.93
CA GLU A 315 -31.51 18.13 25.88
C GLU A 315 -30.95 17.90 27.30
N LYS A 316 -29.94 17.03 27.44
CA LYS A 316 -29.27 16.75 28.71
C LYS A 316 -28.56 17.97 29.30
N LEU A 317 -27.96 18.80 28.44
CA LEU A 317 -27.37 20.07 28.84
C LEU A 317 -28.42 21.02 29.43
N ALA A 318 -29.58 21.15 28.77
CA ALA A 318 -30.66 22.01 29.23
C ALA A 318 -31.31 21.51 30.53
N ALA A 319 -31.29 20.19 30.76
CA ALA A 319 -31.79 19.55 31.98
C ALA A 319 -30.77 19.54 33.13
N GLU A 320 -29.56 20.08 32.95
CA GLU A 320 -28.46 20.04 33.93
C GLU A 320 -28.03 18.61 34.32
N GLU A 321 -28.16 17.66 33.40
CA GLU A 321 -27.86 16.23 33.64
C GLU A 321 -26.43 15.83 33.24
N LEU A 322 -25.65 16.74 32.67
CA LEU A 322 -24.26 16.48 32.27
C LEU A 322 -23.31 16.55 33.47
N ILE A 323 -22.45 15.54 33.60
CA ILE A 323 -21.39 15.51 34.62
C ILE A 323 -20.01 15.84 34.02
N THR A 324 -19.04 16.12 34.88
CA THR A 324 -17.67 16.43 34.43
C THR A 324 -16.98 15.18 33.88
N PRO A 325 -16.03 15.32 32.92
CA PRO A 325 -15.24 14.20 32.42
C PRO A 325 -14.55 13.41 33.54
N GLN A 326 -13.94 14.10 34.50
CA GLN A 326 -13.27 13.46 35.63
C GLN A 326 -14.23 12.58 36.44
N GLU A 327 -15.41 13.10 36.78
CA GLU A 327 -16.39 12.35 37.56
C GLU A 327 -16.97 11.17 36.77
N ALA A 328 -17.27 11.35 35.49
CA ALA A 328 -17.77 10.27 34.64
C ALA A 328 -16.78 9.10 34.56
N LEU A 329 -15.50 9.41 34.30
CA LEU A 329 -14.45 8.41 34.19
C LEU A 329 -14.20 7.69 35.51
N GLN A 330 -14.22 8.40 36.66
CA GLN A 330 -14.11 7.78 37.97
C GLN A 330 -15.28 6.86 38.29
N ARG A 331 -16.51 7.25 37.94
CA ARG A 331 -17.71 6.41 38.09
C ARG A 331 -17.63 5.17 37.20
N PHE A 332 -17.15 5.30 35.96
CA PHE A 332 -16.92 4.18 35.07
C PHE A 332 -15.86 3.21 35.63
N LEU A 333 -14.70 3.71 36.09
CA LEU A 333 -13.67 2.88 36.73
C LEU A 333 -14.20 2.14 37.96
N ALA A 334 -14.99 2.81 38.81
CA ALA A 334 -15.62 2.17 39.96
C ALA A 334 -16.64 1.10 39.56
N TYR A 335 -17.39 1.33 38.47
CA TYR A 335 -18.37 0.38 37.94
C TYR A 335 -17.69 -0.88 37.39
N ILE A 336 -16.59 -0.73 36.63
CA ILE A 336 -15.89 -1.88 36.05
C ILE A 336 -15.08 -2.64 37.11
N GLY A 337 -14.44 -1.94 38.05
CA GLY A 337 -13.51 -2.54 39.00
C GLY A 337 -12.41 -3.34 38.27
N THR A 338 -12.19 -4.59 38.68
CA THR A 338 -11.20 -5.49 38.04
C THR A 338 -11.82 -6.44 37.02
N ARG A 339 -13.09 -6.24 36.66
CA ARG A 339 -13.83 -7.16 35.78
C ARG A 339 -13.32 -7.11 34.33
N PRO A 340 -13.42 -8.20 33.56
CA PRO A 340 -13.25 -8.13 32.13
C PRO A 340 -14.23 -7.14 31.49
N ILE A 341 -13.74 -6.38 30.51
CA ILE A 341 -14.53 -5.41 29.76
C ILE A 341 -14.69 -5.89 28.31
N LEU A 342 -15.80 -5.52 27.66
CA LEU A 342 -16.13 -5.94 26.31
C LEU A 342 -16.84 -4.83 25.53
N GLY A 343 -16.40 -4.56 24.31
CA GLY A 343 -17.08 -3.62 23.39
C GLY A 343 -17.33 -4.21 22.00
N HIS A 344 -17.95 -3.45 21.11
CA HIS A 344 -17.97 -3.74 19.68
C HIS A 344 -17.00 -2.81 18.97
N ASN A 345 -15.92 -3.34 18.39
CA ASN A 345 -14.75 -2.55 17.98
C ASN A 345 -14.01 -1.92 19.19
N ALA A 346 -13.92 -2.69 20.28
CA ALA A 346 -13.48 -2.23 21.60
C ALA A 346 -12.12 -1.49 21.63
N ASN A 347 -11.24 -1.70 20.65
CA ASN A 347 -9.97 -0.96 20.59
C ASN A 347 -10.19 0.56 20.47
N TYR A 348 -11.24 1.01 19.77
CA TYR A 348 -11.54 2.44 19.68
C TYR A 348 -11.94 2.99 21.05
N ASP A 349 -12.99 2.44 21.64
CA ASP A 349 -13.54 2.86 22.93
C ASP A 349 -12.50 2.76 24.06
N TYR A 350 -11.75 1.67 24.08
CA TYR A 350 -10.68 1.46 25.06
C TYR A 350 -9.64 2.59 24.99
N ASN A 351 -9.15 2.92 23.80
CA ASN A 351 -8.08 3.92 23.68
C ASN A 351 -8.59 5.35 23.84
N ILE A 352 -9.83 5.68 23.47
CA ILE A 352 -10.37 7.01 23.76
C ILE A 352 -10.60 7.20 25.26
N ILE A 353 -11.08 6.17 25.98
CA ILE A 353 -11.17 6.20 27.45
C ILE A 353 -9.78 6.31 28.08
N ASP A 354 -8.79 5.56 27.58
CA ASP A 354 -7.41 5.60 28.09
C ASP A 354 -6.81 7.01 27.96
N ASN A 355 -6.96 7.66 26.81
CA ASN A 355 -6.50 9.02 26.59
C ASN A 355 -7.28 10.04 27.44
N CYS A 356 -8.61 9.90 27.56
CA CYS A 356 -9.40 10.76 28.44
C CYS A 356 -9.00 10.62 29.91
N LEU A 357 -8.71 9.41 30.40
CA LEU A 357 -8.19 9.18 31.75
C LEU A 357 -6.84 9.86 31.96
N GLN A 358 -5.95 9.82 30.97
CA GLN A 358 -4.67 10.51 31.08
C GLN A 358 -4.87 12.04 31.15
N ARG A 359 -5.76 12.60 30.31
CA ARG A 359 -6.02 14.05 30.27
C ARG A 359 -6.72 14.59 31.52
N TYR A 360 -7.71 13.88 32.04
CA TYR A 360 -8.60 14.39 33.10
C TYR A 360 -8.36 13.80 34.49
N CYS A 361 -7.74 12.62 34.57
CA CYS A 361 -7.56 11.89 35.83
C CYS A 361 -6.10 11.56 36.17
N ASN A 362 -5.15 11.79 35.25
CA ASN A 362 -3.76 11.32 35.36
C ASN A 362 -3.70 9.81 35.68
N ASP A 363 -4.56 9.02 35.03
CA ASP A 363 -4.69 7.57 35.17
C ASP A 363 -4.75 6.92 33.77
N THR A 364 -4.71 5.59 33.69
CA THR A 364 -4.76 4.84 32.42
C THR A 364 -5.46 3.50 32.62
N LEU A 365 -6.34 3.11 31.69
CA LEU A 365 -6.97 1.78 31.68
C LEU A 365 -5.93 0.66 31.66
N LYS A 366 -4.76 0.90 31.07
CA LYS A 366 -3.66 -0.07 31.01
C LYS A 366 -3.10 -0.40 32.40
N ALA A 367 -3.17 0.54 33.35
CA ALA A 367 -2.74 0.31 34.73
C ALA A 367 -3.69 -0.62 35.51
N HIS A 368 -4.98 -0.62 35.16
CA HIS A 368 -6.01 -1.44 35.82
C HIS A 368 -6.02 -2.91 35.36
N LYS A 369 -5.36 -3.21 34.23
CA LYS A 369 -5.13 -4.59 33.71
C LYS A 369 -6.39 -5.44 33.51
N ASN A 370 -7.55 -4.81 33.29
CA ASN A 370 -8.77 -5.51 32.92
C ASN A 370 -8.57 -6.25 31.58
N PRO A 371 -8.92 -7.55 31.48
CA PRO A 371 -9.01 -8.20 30.19
C PRO A 371 -10.02 -7.48 29.30
N CYS A 372 -9.66 -7.19 28.05
CA CYS A 372 -10.53 -6.52 27.10
C CYS A 372 -10.88 -7.46 25.93
N PHE A 373 -12.17 -7.64 25.68
CA PHE A 373 -12.70 -8.43 24.58
C PHE A 373 -13.42 -7.54 23.56
N ASP A 374 -13.40 -7.96 22.30
CA ASP A 374 -14.00 -7.26 21.19
C ASP A 374 -14.95 -8.21 20.46
N SER A 375 -16.24 -7.90 20.53
CA SER A 375 -17.27 -8.67 19.85
C SER A 375 -17.10 -8.68 18.33
N LEU A 376 -16.51 -7.63 17.74
CA LEU A 376 -16.18 -7.57 16.32
C LEU A 376 -15.10 -8.60 15.96
N LYS A 377 -14.04 -8.70 16.76
CA LYS A 377 -13.01 -9.74 16.61
C LYS A 377 -13.60 -11.13 16.79
N LEU A 378 -14.39 -11.35 17.84
CA LEU A 378 -15.06 -12.64 18.09
C LEU A 378 -15.90 -13.09 16.90
N ILE A 379 -16.80 -12.25 16.38
CA ILE A 379 -17.68 -12.64 15.28
C ILE A 379 -16.92 -12.82 13.96
N ARG A 380 -15.83 -12.07 13.72
CA ARG A 380 -14.94 -12.28 12.55
C ARG A 380 -14.26 -13.65 12.58
N LEU A 381 -13.85 -14.12 13.76
CA LEU A 381 -13.27 -15.45 13.94
C LEU A 381 -14.33 -16.56 13.81
N LEU A 382 -15.48 -16.37 14.45
CA LEU A 382 -16.51 -17.41 14.60
C LEU A 382 -17.44 -17.54 13.39
N SER A 383 -17.61 -16.48 12.61
CA SER A 383 -18.41 -16.45 11.39
C SER A 383 -17.66 -15.68 10.32
N PRO A 384 -16.58 -16.26 9.77
CA PRO A 384 -15.80 -15.59 8.75
C PRO A 384 -16.58 -15.53 7.43
N SER A 385 -16.41 -14.44 6.68
CA SER A 385 -16.98 -14.22 5.33
C SER A 385 -18.41 -13.66 5.29
N LEU A 386 -18.82 -12.91 6.31
CA LEU A 386 -20.04 -12.09 6.24
C LEU A 386 -19.83 -10.90 5.29
N HIS A 387 -20.92 -10.42 4.70
CA HIS A 387 -20.90 -9.25 3.81
C HIS A 387 -20.63 -7.94 4.55
N SER A 388 -21.10 -7.85 5.80
CA SER A 388 -20.92 -6.71 6.69
C SER A 388 -20.70 -7.23 8.11
N TYR A 389 -19.89 -6.51 8.86
CA TYR A 389 -19.64 -6.75 10.28
C TYR A 389 -20.04 -5.56 11.16
N LYS A 390 -20.77 -4.59 10.59
CA LYS A 390 -21.41 -3.54 11.39
C LYS A 390 -22.45 -4.15 12.31
N LEU A 391 -22.58 -3.61 13.53
CA LEU A 391 -23.53 -4.11 14.52
C LEU A 391 -24.95 -4.20 13.96
N GLU A 392 -25.45 -3.14 13.31
CA GLU A 392 -26.76 -3.12 12.62
C GLU A 392 -26.97 -4.34 11.70
N SER A 393 -25.96 -4.64 10.87
CA SER A 393 -26.05 -5.72 9.88
C SER A 393 -25.98 -7.10 10.55
N LEU A 394 -25.24 -7.23 11.65
CA LEU A 394 -25.13 -8.46 12.41
C LEU A 394 -26.44 -8.78 13.13
N LEU A 395 -27.09 -7.78 13.72
CA LEU A 395 -28.41 -7.93 14.33
C LEU A 395 -29.42 -8.46 13.33
N GLU A 396 -29.50 -7.85 12.14
CA GLU A 396 -30.39 -8.29 11.07
C GLU A 396 -30.05 -9.71 10.57
N THR A 397 -28.77 -9.96 10.28
CA THR A 397 -28.31 -11.23 9.69
C THR A 397 -28.61 -12.43 10.59
N PHE A 398 -28.45 -12.25 11.91
CA PHE A 398 -28.65 -13.31 12.90
C PHE A 398 -29.98 -13.21 13.66
N GLN A 399 -30.84 -12.26 13.29
CA GLN A 399 -32.14 -12.00 13.93
C GLN A 399 -31.99 -11.83 15.46
N LEU A 400 -31.00 -11.05 15.86
CA LEU A 400 -30.71 -10.77 17.27
C LEU A 400 -31.57 -9.62 17.78
N THR A 401 -31.84 -9.64 19.08
CA THR A 401 -32.52 -8.55 19.79
C THR A 401 -31.61 -7.34 19.96
N GLY A 402 -32.18 -6.15 19.96
CA GLY A 402 -31.45 -4.89 20.16
C GLY A 402 -31.64 -3.92 19.00
N LYS A 403 -31.21 -2.68 19.20
CA LYS A 403 -31.26 -1.60 18.21
C LYS A 403 -29.87 -0.98 18.17
N ASN A 404 -29.35 -0.73 16.97
CA ASN A 404 -28.15 0.10 16.81
C ASN A 404 -28.61 1.53 16.53
N SER A 405 -28.80 2.32 17.60
CA SER A 405 -29.39 3.66 17.49
C SER A 405 -28.36 4.78 17.55
N HIS A 406 -27.08 4.45 17.77
CA HIS A 406 -26.02 5.40 18.11
C HIS A 406 -26.36 6.20 19.39
N GLN A 407 -26.95 5.48 20.35
CA GLN A 407 -26.94 5.81 21.76
C GLN A 407 -26.21 4.67 22.43
N ALA A 408 -25.24 4.97 23.28
CA ALA A 408 -24.34 3.96 23.83
C ALA A 408 -25.12 2.86 24.57
N ILE A 409 -26.22 3.19 25.26
CA ILE A 409 -27.00 2.21 26.03
C ILE A 409 -27.74 1.18 25.15
N ASP A 410 -28.31 1.62 24.04
CA ASP A 410 -29.00 0.74 23.07
C ASP A 410 -27.97 -0.19 22.41
N ASP A 411 -26.80 0.37 22.05
CA ASP A 411 -25.70 -0.33 21.39
C ASP A 411 -25.03 -1.36 22.32
N VAL A 412 -24.92 -1.07 23.62
CA VAL A 412 -24.53 -2.05 24.65
C VAL A 412 -25.52 -3.22 24.68
N GLY A 413 -26.83 -2.95 24.69
CA GLY A 413 -27.86 -4.00 24.69
C GLY A 413 -27.81 -4.89 23.42
N ALA A 414 -27.60 -4.27 22.26
CA ALA A 414 -27.36 -4.97 21.00
C ALA A 414 -26.08 -5.83 21.06
N THR A 415 -25.00 -5.28 21.62
CA THR A 415 -23.72 -5.98 21.79
C THR A 415 -23.87 -7.19 22.70
N VAL A 416 -24.61 -7.11 23.81
CA VAL A 416 -24.92 -8.25 24.69
C VAL A 416 -25.57 -9.39 23.90
N SER A 417 -26.52 -9.08 23.02
CA SER A 417 -27.20 -10.09 22.18
C SER A 417 -26.23 -10.77 21.21
N LEU A 418 -25.29 -10.02 20.62
CA LEU A 418 -24.23 -10.57 19.77
C LEU A 418 -23.24 -11.43 20.57
N VAL A 419 -22.89 -11.01 21.79
CA VAL A 419 -21.97 -11.74 22.69
C VAL A 419 -22.52 -13.12 23.05
N ARG A 420 -23.83 -13.23 23.33
CA ARG A 420 -24.50 -14.52 23.55
C ARG A 420 -24.33 -15.48 22.36
N LEU A 421 -24.49 -14.97 21.14
CA LEU A 421 -24.26 -15.75 19.91
C LEU A 421 -22.79 -16.16 19.78
N CYS A 422 -21.86 -15.24 20.07
CA CYS A 422 -20.43 -15.53 20.04
C CYS A 422 -20.06 -16.62 21.04
N ALA A 423 -20.56 -16.58 22.28
CA ALA A 423 -20.35 -17.61 23.29
C ALA A 423 -20.85 -18.99 22.81
N LYS A 424 -22.06 -19.05 22.25
CA LYS A 424 -22.60 -20.30 21.67
C LYS A 424 -21.66 -20.87 20.60
N LYS A 425 -21.26 -20.05 19.62
CA LYS A 425 -20.40 -20.48 18.50
C LYS A 425 -18.98 -20.85 18.96
N ALA A 426 -18.42 -20.11 19.91
CA ALA A 426 -17.10 -20.40 20.46
C ALA A 426 -17.08 -21.76 21.17
N ARG A 427 -18.14 -22.08 21.92
CA ARG A 427 -18.28 -23.36 22.62
C ARG A 427 -18.28 -24.55 21.65
N GLU A 428 -18.90 -24.40 20.49
CA GLU A 428 -18.88 -25.40 19.42
C GLU A 428 -17.46 -25.65 18.84
N LYS A 429 -16.56 -24.65 18.92
CA LYS A 429 -15.18 -24.72 18.38
C LYS A 429 -14.16 -25.23 19.39
N GLN A 430 -14.39 -25.03 20.69
CA GLN A 430 -13.42 -25.27 21.75
C GLN A 430 -12.78 -26.67 21.71
N PRO A 431 -13.51 -27.80 21.55
CA PRO A 431 -12.88 -29.13 21.55
C PRO A 431 -11.88 -29.31 20.40
N GLN A 432 -12.20 -28.74 19.24
CA GLN A 432 -11.36 -28.81 18.04
C GLN A 432 -10.13 -27.93 18.17
N GLN A 433 -10.27 -26.75 18.79
CA GLN A 433 -9.17 -25.83 19.09
C GLN A 433 -8.19 -26.47 20.08
N GLN A 434 -8.68 -27.00 21.20
CA GLN A 434 -7.85 -27.64 22.22
C GLN A 434 -7.06 -28.83 21.63
N SER A 435 -7.74 -29.72 20.90
CA SER A 435 -7.10 -30.84 20.22
C SER A 435 -6.02 -30.38 19.23
N PHE A 436 -6.27 -29.29 18.50
CA PHE A 436 -5.33 -28.74 17.53
C PHE A 436 -4.09 -28.12 18.19
N LEU A 437 -4.27 -27.31 19.24
CA LEU A 437 -3.18 -26.67 19.98
C LEU A 437 -2.25 -27.70 20.64
N GLN A 438 -2.81 -28.79 21.14
CA GLN A 438 -2.05 -29.87 21.78
C GLN A 438 -1.40 -30.83 20.79
N HIS A 439 -1.75 -30.75 19.51
CA HIS A 439 -1.31 -31.72 18.51
C HIS A 439 0.23 -31.70 18.36
N PRO A 440 0.94 -32.85 18.44
CA PRO A 440 2.41 -32.91 18.43
C PRO A 440 3.06 -32.30 17.18
N LYS A 441 2.37 -32.35 16.03
CA LYS A 441 2.85 -31.70 14.80
C LYS A 441 2.62 -30.18 14.76
N VAL A 442 1.77 -29.62 15.62
CA VAL A 442 1.45 -28.18 15.63
C VAL A 442 2.38 -27.42 16.58
N LYS A 443 2.69 -28.00 17.74
CA LYS A 443 3.56 -27.38 18.77
C LYS A 443 4.90 -26.85 18.24
N PRO A 444 5.67 -27.59 17.40
CA PRO A 444 6.94 -27.07 16.88
C PRO A 444 6.75 -25.78 16.09
N PHE A 445 5.69 -25.67 15.29
CA PHE A 445 5.41 -24.48 14.49
C PHE A 445 5.04 -23.27 15.36
N ILE A 446 4.19 -23.49 16.38
CA ILE A 446 3.82 -22.47 17.37
C ILE A 446 5.08 -21.96 18.07
N ASN A 447 5.95 -22.87 18.52
CA ASN A 447 7.17 -22.52 19.22
C ASN A 447 8.14 -21.74 18.33
N THR A 448 8.37 -22.17 17.09
CA THR A 448 9.22 -21.44 16.15
C THR A 448 8.67 -20.05 15.83
N LEU A 449 7.35 -19.92 15.60
CA LEU A 449 6.73 -18.61 15.36
C LEU A 449 6.88 -17.69 16.57
N ARG A 450 6.63 -18.20 17.78
CA ARG A 450 6.75 -17.43 19.02
C ARG A 450 8.19 -16.99 19.27
N ASN A 451 9.16 -17.90 19.13
CA ASN A 451 10.56 -17.61 19.38
C ASN A 451 11.14 -16.60 18.38
N ASN A 452 10.74 -16.66 17.11
CA ASN A 452 11.35 -15.86 16.05
C ASN A 452 10.59 -14.56 15.73
N TYR A 453 9.39 -14.37 16.26
CA TYR A 453 8.52 -13.22 15.91
C TYR A 453 7.67 -12.69 17.07
N GLY A 454 7.56 -13.42 18.18
CA GLY A 454 6.68 -13.05 19.29
C GLY A 454 7.02 -11.70 19.89
N GLU A 455 8.29 -11.46 20.22
CA GLU A 455 8.74 -10.18 20.79
C GLU A 455 8.47 -9.01 19.85
N LEU A 456 8.86 -9.13 18.58
CA LEU A 456 8.63 -8.09 17.57
C LEU A 456 7.13 -7.76 17.42
N TYR A 457 6.26 -8.76 17.35
CA TYR A 457 4.82 -8.55 17.24
C TYR A 457 4.24 -7.87 18.49
N LEU A 458 4.64 -8.33 19.69
CA LEU A 458 4.14 -7.78 20.95
C LEU A 458 4.58 -6.32 21.13
N ASN A 459 5.83 -6.00 20.78
CA ASN A 459 6.32 -4.63 20.81
C ASN A 459 5.53 -3.74 19.85
N GLY A 460 5.31 -4.18 18.60
CA GLY A 460 4.52 -3.40 17.64
C GLY A 460 3.08 -3.13 18.11
N VAL A 461 2.41 -4.15 18.67
CA VAL A 461 1.05 -4.01 19.22
C VAL A 461 1.00 -3.03 20.39
N GLN A 462 1.99 -3.07 21.29
CA GLN A 462 2.05 -2.16 22.45
C GLN A 462 2.21 -0.69 22.06
N HIS A 463 2.88 -0.40 20.94
CA HIS A 463 3.13 0.96 20.47
C HIS A 463 2.07 1.49 19.49
N LEU A 464 1.08 0.69 19.08
CA LEU A 464 0.05 1.10 18.10
C LEU A 464 -0.63 2.43 18.45
N TYR A 465 -1.04 2.57 19.71
CA TYR A 465 -1.79 3.72 20.24
C TYR A 465 -0.93 4.63 21.13
N VAL A 466 0.39 4.61 20.95
CA VAL A 466 1.30 5.52 21.68
C VAL A 466 1.61 6.71 20.77
N LEU A 467 1.37 7.93 21.27
CA LEU A 467 1.84 9.14 20.61
C LEU A 467 3.35 9.23 20.73
N ALA A 468 4.04 9.14 19.59
CA ALA A 468 5.48 9.32 19.55
C ALA A 468 5.82 10.78 19.83
N THR A 469 6.68 11.00 20.83
CA THR A 469 7.09 12.33 21.29
C THR A 469 8.37 12.84 20.61
N ASN A 470 9.01 11.98 19.82
CA ASN A 470 10.19 12.32 19.03
C ASN A 470 9.79 12.90 17.66
N GLU A 471 10.74 13.54 16.97
CA GLU A 471 10.54 14.03 15.60
C GLU A 471 10.45 12.89 14.57
N GLU A 472 10.78 11.66 14.95
CA GLU A 472 10.71 10.51 14.07
C GLU A 472 9.27 9.96 13.98
N LEU A 473 8.84 9.65 12.77
CA LEU A 473 7.48 9.14 12.54
C LEU A 473 7.37 7.70 13.05
N ALA A 474 6.32 7.41 13.82
CA ALA A 474 6.09 6.11 14.47
C ALA A 474 6.17 4.92 13.49
N LEU A 475 5.63 5.05 12.28
CA LEU A 475 5.69 4.02 11.24
C LEU A 475 7.13 3.78 10.75
N VAL A 476 7.91 4.84 10.58
CA VAL A 476 9.32 4.73 10.15
C VAL A 476 10.14 4.07 11.26
N GLN A 477 9.89 4.44 12.51
CA GLN A 477 10.51 3.82 13.68
C GLN A 477 10.17 2.33 13.78
N GLU A 478 8.91 1.94 13.61
CA GLU A 478 8.48 0.54 13.63
C GLU A 478 9.14 -0.27 12.50
N LEU A 479 9.15 0.26 11.28
CA LEU A 479 9.77 -0.41 10.14
C LEU A 479 11.28 -0.61 10.34
N SER A 480 11.97 0.40 10.88
CA SER A 480 13.41 0.32 11.20
C SER A 480 13.68 -0.69 12.32
N SER A 481 12.86 -0.68 13.37
CA SER A 481 12.95 -1.61 14.50
C SER A 481 12.72 -3.06 14.07
N ALA A 482 11.71 -3.29 13.21
CA ALA A 482 11.44 -4.60 12.62
C ALA A 482 12.59 -5.09 11.74
N TYR A 483 13.20 -4.22 10.93
CA TYR A 483 14.39 -4.57 10.16
C TYR A 483 15.54 -4.98 11.07
N ASN A 484 15.87 -4.16 12.07
CA ASN A 484 16.99 -4.42 12.97
C ASN A 484 16.82 -5.74 13.73
N ALA A 485 15.61 -6.00 14.26
CA ALA A 485 15.30 -7.25 14.97
C ALA A 485 15.44 -8.48 14.06
N LEU A 486 14.80 -8.47 12.89
CA LEU A 486 14.84 -9.60 11.96
C LEU A 486 16.24 -9.83 11.37
N HIS A 487 17.02 -8.77 11.16
CA HIS A 487 18.39 -8.85 10.67
C HIS A 487 19.34 -9.39 11.74
N ALA A 488 19.22 -8.93 12.98
CA ALA A 488 20.03 -9.41 14.11
C ALA A 488 19.84 -10.93 14.34
N ASP A 489 18.62 -11.43 14.17
CA ASP A 489 18.30 -12.86 14.27
C ASP A 489 18.66 -13.65 13.00
N GLY A 490 19.21 -12.99 11.97
CA GLY A 490 19.57 -13.57 10.69
C GLY A 490 18.37 -14.14 9.92
N LEU A 491 17.16 -13.62 10.15
CA LEU A 491 15.92 -14.03 9.47
C LEU A 491 15.75 -13.36 8.11
N ILE A 492 16.30 -12.16 7.95
CA ILE A 492 16.45 -11.44 6.68
C ILE A 492 17.92 -11.14 6.42
N ASN A 493 18.26 -10.88 5.15
CA ASN A 493 19.57 -10.36 4.79
C ASN A 493 19.58 -8.82 4.89
N GLU A 494 20.76 -8.24 4.77
CA GLU A 494 20.88 -6.80 4.58
C GLU A 494 20.04 -6.37 3.37
N ILE A 495 19.20 -5.35 3.56
CA ILE A 495 18.35 -4.81 2.50
C ILE A 495 19.09 -3.62 1.87
N PRO A 496 19.57 -3.75 0.61
CA PRO A 496 20.24 -2.65 -0.05
C PRO A 496 19.29 -1.45 -0.14
N ARG A 497 19.80 -0.25 0.15
CA ARG A 497 19.03 1.00 0.05
C ARG A 497 17.79 1.06 0.95
N LEU A 498 17.77 0.35 2.08
CA LEU A 498 16.69 0.52 3.07
C LEU A 498 16.54 1.99 3.50
N ASP A 499 17.64 2.72 3.63
CA ASP A 499 17.62 4.17 3.92
C ASP A 499 16.79 4.97 2.91
N TYR A 500 16.73 4.54 1.64
CA TYR A 500 15.96 5.23 0.61
C TYR A 500 14.47 5.01 0.84
N VAL A 501 14.09 3.79 1.23
CA VAL A 501 12.71 3.47 1.64
C VAL A 501 12.32 4.32 2.85
N LEU A 502 13.13 4.33 3.90
CA LEU A 502 12.83 5.07 5.13
C LEU A 502 12.73 6.58 4.88
N ARG A 503 13.63 7.12 4.06
CA ARG A 503 13.63 8.53 3.70
C ARG A 503 12.47 8.91 2.79
N TYR A 504 12.10 8.06 1.83
CA TYR A 504 10.93 8.26 0.98
C TYR A 504 9.65 8.30 1.82
N LEU A 505 9.50 7.34 2.75
CA LEU A 505 8.37 7.32 3.67
C LEU A 505 8.29 8.63 4.46
N ARG A 506 9.43 9.12 4.96
CA ARG A 506 9.49 10.34 5.78
C ARG A 506 9.23 11.63 5.00
N ILE A 507 9.80 11.78 3.80
CA ILE A 507 9.86 13.08 3.10
C ILE A 507 8.76 13.22 2.04
N ASP A 508 8.36 12.13 1.41
CA ASP A 508 7.43 12.17 0.27
C ASP A 508 6.05 11.61 0.61
N MET A 509 5.99 10.59 1.46
CA MET A 509 4.74 9.85 1.68
C MET A 509 3.97 10.30 2.94
N LEU A 510 4.63 10.29 4.09
CA LEU A 510 4.04 10.61 5.40
C LEU A 510 4.15 12.10 5.71
N THR A 511 3.60 12.95 4.83
CA THR A 511 3.80 14.41 4.88
C THR A 511 2.63 15.18 5.49
N ASP A 512 1.51 14.50 5.76
CA ASP A 512 0.33 15.13 6.34
C ASP A 512 0.50 15.30 7.87
N ASN A 513 0.78 16.53 8.28
CA ASN A 513 0.95 16.91 9.69
C ASN A 513 -0.38 16.94 10.47
N ALA A 514 -1.54 16.81 9.80
CA ALA A 514 -2.82 16.66 10.49
C ALA A 514 -3.02 15.26 11.07
N ILE A 515 -2.19 14.30 10.68
CA ILE A 515 -2.24 12.94 11.19
C ILE A 515 -1.33 12.84 12.41
N GLU A 516 -1.94 12.46 13.55
CA GLU A 516 -1.20 12.25 14.79
C GLU A 516 -0.04 11.26 14.61
N ASN A 517 1.07 11.51 15.31
CA ASN A 517 2.27 10.66 15.25
C ASN A 517 2.10 9.38 16.07
N ALA A 518 1.06 8.61 15.75
CA ALA A 518 0.76 7.29 16.29
C ALA A 518 0.76 6.25 15.17
N LEU A 519 1.34 5.09 15.46
CA LEU A 519 1.49 4.01 14.48
C LEU A 519 0.13 3.57 13.91
N VAL A 520 -0.92 3.51 14.72
CA VAL A 520 -2.27 3.12 14.28
C VAL A 520 -2.85 4.10 13.24
N GLN A 521 -2.65 5.40 13.39
CA GLN A 521 -3.17 6.42 12.47
C GLN A 521 -2.41 6.37 11.15
N GLN A 522 -1.07 6.31 11.23
CA GLN A 522 -0.21 6.21 10.05
C GLN A 522 -0.45 4.91 9.27
N LEU A 523 -0.61 3.77 9.96
CA LEU A 523 -0.97 2.51 9.30
C LEU A 523 -2.35 2.59 8.65
N SER A 524 -3.36 3.12 9.35
CA SER A 524 -4.72 3.20 8.82
C SER A 524 -4.79 4.04 7.55
N GLN A 525 -4.01 5.12 7.49
CA GLN A 525 -3.95 5.98 6.32
C GLN A 525 -3.11 5.39 5.17
N TYR A 526 -1.90 4.91 5.47
CA TYR A 526 -0.87 4.72 4.44
C TYR A 526 -0.58 3.25 4.08
N ILE A 527 -1.10 2.26 4.82
CA ILE A 527 -0.72 0.85 4.60
C ILE A 527 -1.06 0.31 3.20
N MET A 528 -2.13 0.82 2.57
CA MET A 528 -2.48 0.41 1.21
C MET A 528 -1.44 0.89 0.20
N ASP A 529 -1.09 2.17 0.28
CA ASP A 529 -0.11 2.79 -0.60
C ASP A 529 1.28 2.16 -0.40
N ILE A 530 1.69 1.92 0.86
CA ILE A 530 2.98 1.29 1.21
C ILE A 530 3.10 -0.09 0.55
N ASN A 531 2.03 -0.87 0.55
CA ASN A 531 2.00 -2.20 -0.07
C ASN A 531 2.04 -2.19 -1.60
N THR A 532 1.87 -1.02 -2.23
CA THR A 532 1.91 -0.84 -3.69
C THR A 532 3.18 -0.16 -4.20
N LEU A 533 4.07 0.27 -3.29
CA LEU A 533 5.31 0.94 -3.64
C LEU A 533 6.20 0.08 -4.55
N LYS A 534 6.88 0.79 -5.46
CA LYS A 534 7.86 0.27 -6.40
C LYS A 534 9.12 1.11 -6.35
N GLU A 535 10.24 0.53 -6.74
CA GLU A 535 11.52 1.25 -6.77
C GLU A 535 11.50 2.44 -7.76
N ALA A 536 10.65 2.38 -8.79
CA ALA A 536 10.44 3.48 -9.73
C ALA A 536 9.83 4.73 -9.08
N ASP A 537 9.10 4.60 -7.97
CA ASP A 537 8.50 5.74 -7.25
C ASP A 537 9.59 6.67 -6.68
N PHE A 538 10.79 6.13 -6.44
CA PHE A 538 11.96 6.90 -6.01
C PHE A 538 12.48 7.85 -7.10
N CYS A 539 12.24 7.59 -8.39
CA CYS A 539 12.78 8.43 -9.47
C CYS A 539 12.17 9.85 -9.50
N ASN A 540 10.98 10.03 -8.93
CA ASN A 540 10.30 11.33 -8.83
C ASN A 540 10.32 11.93 -7.42
N SER A 541 11.01 11.29 -6.49
CA SER A 541 10.99 11.64 -5.09
C SER A 541 11.97 12.75 -4.75
N LYS A 542 11.58 13.62 -3.80
CA LYS A 542 12.46 14.63 -3.20
C LYS A 542 13.49 14.02 -2.26
N SER A 543 13.23 12.82 -1.74
CA SER A 543 14.15 12.07 -0.87
C SER A 543 15.42 11.59 -1.58
N ILE A 544 15.36 11.41 -2.90
CA ILE A 544 16.48 10.95 -3.71
C ILE A 544 17.32 12.14 -4.17
N ARG A 545 18.60 12.10 -3.79
CA ARG A 545 19.55 13.19 -4.06
C ARG A 545 20.18 13.06 -5.43
N GLU A 546 20.22 11.84 -5.95
CA GLU A 546 20.74 11.52 -7.25
C GLU A 546 19.93 12.21 -8.34
N ARG A 547 20.65 12.63 -9.38
CA ARG A 547 20.10 13.34 -10.54
C ARG A 547 20.41 12.62 -11.85
N VAL A 548 21.30 11.62 -11.79
CA VAL A 548 21.59 10.70 -12.89
C VAL A 548 20.93 9.37 -12.58
N TYR A 549 20.21 8.82 -13.55
CA TYR A 549 19.44 7.58 -13.42
C TYR A 549 19.87 6.60 -14.49
N VAL A 550 19.96 5.31 -14.13
CA VAL A 550 20.21 4.22 -15.08
C VAL A 550 19.03 3.27 -15.00
N THR A 551 18.30 3.09 -16.09
CA THR A 551 17.04 2.35 -16.07
C THR A 551 16.78 1.63 -17.39
N THR A 552 16.02 0.54 -17.34
CA THR A 552 15.55 -0.12 -18.56
C THR A 552 14.36 0.62 -19.15
N VAL A 553 14.11 0.47 -20.45
CA VAL A 553 12.94 1.08 -21.12
C VAL A 553 11.63 0.82 -20.37
N HIS A 554 11.40 -0.42 -19.92
CA HIS A 554 10.16 -0.80 -19.23
C HIS A 554 9.97 -0.06 -17.91
N LYS A 555 11.06 0.19 -17.17
CA LYS A 555 11.04 0.89 -15.87
C LYS A 555 11.04 2.40 -16.02
N ALA A 556 11.51 2.91 -17.15
CA ALA A 556 11.41 4.33 -17.51
C ALA A 556 9.99 4.73 -17.94
N LYS A 557 9.12 3.78 -18.31
CA LYS A 557 7.74 4.09 -18.68
C LYS A 557 7.01 4.74 -17.50
N GLY A 558 6.28 5.82 -17.78
CA GLY A 558 5.63 6.67 -16.77
C GLY A 558 6.57 7.68 -16.09
N LEU A 559 7.90 7.56 -16.26
CA LEU A 559 8.88 8.52 -15.77
C LEU A 559 9.24 9.55 -16.84
N GLU A 560 9.84 10.67 -16.43
CA GLU A 560 10.21 11.77 -17.31
C GLU A 560 11.50 12.45 -16.83
N PHE A 561 12.39 12.76 -17.76
CA PHE A 561 13.71 13.32 -17.45
C PHE A 561 13.99 14.53 -18.33
N ASP A 562 14.75 15.49 -17.81
CA ASP A 562 15.20 16.65 -18.59
C ASP A 562 16.07 16.18 -19.75
N ASN A 563 16.99 15.27 -19.46
CA ASN A 563 17.92 14.71 -20.43
C ASN A 563 17.74 13.18 -20.52
N VAL A 564 17.67 12.65 -21.73
CA VAL A 564 17.62 11.20 -21.98
C VAL A 564 18.74 10.81 -22.93
N ILE A 565 19.46 9.76 -22.57
CA ILE A 565 20.46 9.11 -23.40
C ILE A 565 19.98 7.67 -23.65
N VAL A 566 19.64 7.34 -24.89
CA VAL A 566 19.30 5.96 -25.28
C VAL A 566 20.61 5.25 -25.64
N PHE A 567 20.97 4.24 -24.85
CA PHE A 567 22.20 3.46 -25.00
C PHE A 567 22.02 2.29 -25.96
N ASP A 568 23.07 1.98 -26.73
CA ASP A 568 23.18 0.83 -27.64
C ASP A 568 22.04 0.76 -28.66
N ALA A 569 21.72 1.92 -29.24
CA ALA A 569 20.71 2.11 -30.28
C ALA A 569 21.23 1.68 -31.68
N ALA A 570 21.72 0.45 -31.79
CA ALA A 570 22.27 -0.08 -33.03
C ALA A 570 21.46 -1.25 -33.61
N ASP A 571 21.68 -1.52 -34.89
CA ASP A 571 21.07 -2.63 -35.60
C ASP A 571 21.39 -3.98 -34.91
N GLY A 572 20.41 -4.87 -34.90
CA GLY A 572 20.39 -6.12 -34.15
C GLY A 572 20.04 -5.99 -32.65
N ARG A 573 19.94 -4.77 -32.12
CA ARG A 573 19.44 -4.49 -30.75
C ARG A 573 18.07 -3.83 -30.78
N TYR A 574 17.92 -2.86 -31.67
CA TYR A 574 16.63 -2.29 -32.06
C TYR A 574 16.47 -2.43 -33.58
N PRO A 575 15.56 -3.28 -34.07
CA PRO A 575 14.91 -4.39 -33.36
C PRO A 575 15.92 -5.46 -32.91
N ASN A 576 15.55 -6.28 -31.94
CA ASN A 576 16.41 -7.36 -31.47
C ASN A 576 16.54 -8.46 -32.53
N ALA A 577 17.77 -8.83 -32.90
CA ALA A 577 18.05 -9.87 -33.90
C ALA A 577 17.47 -11.26 -33.56
N PHE A 578 17.11 -11.50 -32.29
CA PHE A 578 16.49 -12.74 -31.83
C PHE A 578 14.95 -12.73 -31.89
N ASN A 579 14.34 -11.65 -32.37
CA ASN A 579 12.90 -11.60 -32.61
C ASN A 579 12.51 -12.65 -33.66
N LYS A 580 11.38 -13.33 -33.41
CA LYS A 580 10.90 -14.45 -34.24
C LYS A 580 9.81 -14.04 -35.22
N ASN A 581 9.22 -12.87 -35.03
CA ASN A 581 8.10 -12.40 -35.83
C ASN A 581 7.98 -10.87 -35.78
N LYS A 582 7.26 -10.34 -36.75
CA LYS A 582 7.01 -8.91 -36.91
C LYS A 582 6.36 -8.23 -35.69
N LYS A 583 5.53 -8.95 -34.92
CA LYS A 583 4.89 -8.37 -33.72
C LYS A 583 5.92 -8.01 -32.64
N GLN A 584 7.01 -8.80 -32.54
CA GLN A 584 8.10 -8.49 -31.62
C GLN A 584 8.91 -7.29 -32.10
N ASP A 585 9.14 -7.15 -33.41
CA ASP A 585 9.80 -5.97 -33.97
C ASP A 585 8.97 -4.69 -33.76
N GLU A 586 7.64 -4.79 -33.94
CA GLU A 586 6.70 -3.70 -33.64
C GLU A 586 6.70 -3.33 -32.15
N GLU A 587 6.89 -4.31 -31.26
CA GLU A 587 7.05 -4.03 -29.83
C GLU A 587 8.38 -3.33 -29.53
N ASP A 588 9.49 -3.76 -30.15
CA ASP A 588 10.78 -3.08 -29.99
C ASP A 588 10.76 -1.67 -30.56
N ALA A 589 10.01 -1.42 -31.65
CA ALA A 589 9.76 -0.07 -32.14
C ALA A 589 9.01 0.78 -31.11
N ARG A 590 7.97 0.23 -30.45
CA ARG A 590 7.29 0.91 -29.33
C ARG A 590 8.22 1.14 -28.14
N LYS A 591 9.10 0.19 -27.80
CA LYS A 591 10.12 0.38 -26.75
C LYS A 591 11.05 1.55 -27.07
N PHE A 592 11.53 1.63 -28.31
CA PHE A 592 12.37 2.73 -28.74
C PHE A 592 11.64 4.08 -28.68
N TYR A 593 10.38 4.13 -29.13
CA TYR A 593 9.52 5.30 -28.96
C TYR A 593 9.32 5.70 -27.49
N VAL A 594 9.05 4.73 -26.61
CA VAL A 594 8.90 4.97 -25.17
C VAL A 594 10.19 5.54 -24.60
N ALA A 595 11.35 4.99 -24.94
CA ALA A 595 12.65 5.48 -24.48
C ALA A 595 12.87 6.94 -24.87
N MET A 596 12.68 7.29 -26.15
CA MET A 596 12.86 8.67 -26.63
C MET A 596 11.86 9.65 -26.00
N SER A 597 10.59 9.26 -25.89
CA SER A 597 9.51 10.11 -25.37
C SER A 597 9.59 10.43 -23.88
N ARG A 598 10.58 9.88 -23.15
CA ARG A 598 10.85 10.26 -21.75
C ARG A 598 11.55 11.62 -21.64
N ALA A 599 12.09 12.16 -22.73
CA ALA A 599 12.85 13.42 -22.75
C ALA A 599 11.95 14.66 -22.70
N LYS A 600 12.31 15.61 -21.81
CA LYS A 600 11.70 16.94 -21.73
C LYS A 600 12.51 18.04 -22.42
N ARG A 601 13.84 17.90 -22.47
CA ARG A 601 14.75 18.89 -23.05
C ARG A 601 15.73 18.28 -24.05
N ARG A 602 16.54 17.31 -23.63
CA ARG A 602 17.62 16.77 -24.48
C ARG A 602 17.43 15.30 -24.75
N LEU A 603 17.64 14.90 -26.00
CA LEU A 603 17.53 13.50 -26.44
C LEU A 603 18.78 13.11 -27.21
N TYR A 604 19.56 12.20 -26.63
CA TYR A 604 20.79 11.69 -27.23
C TYR A 604 20.63 10.21 -27.57
N ILE A 605 21.07 9.82 -28.75
CA ILE A 605 21.04 8.44 -29.24
C ILE A 605 22.48 7.98 -29.39
N ALA A 606 22.90 7.01 -28.58
CA ALA A 606 24.25 6.46 -28.60
C ALA A 606 24.27 5.06 -29.22
N TYR A 607 25.31 4.78 -29.99
CA TYR A 607 25.58 3.44 -30.50
C TYR A 607 27.08 3.23 -30.77
N SER A 608 27.48 1.96 -30.88
CA SER A 608 28.84 1.56 -31.21
C SER A 608 28.93 0.93 -32.60
N LEU A 609 30.00 1.27 -33.33
CA LEU A 609 30.29 0.76 -34.67
C LEU A 609 30.73 -0.71 -34.67
N GLN A 610 31.26 -1.19 -33.55
CA GLN A 610 31.74 -2.57 -33.41
C GLN A 610 31.28 -3.21 -32.09
N MET A 611 30.87 -4.48 -32.19
CA MET A 611 30.60 -5.34 -31.04
C MET A 611 31.48 -6.59 -31.10
N ILE A 612 32.06 -6.95 -29.96
CA ILE A 612 32.80 -8.20 -29.80
C ILE A 612 31.86 -9.24 -29.20
N ASP A 613 31.68 -10.37 -29.89
CA ASP A 613 30.88 -11.48 -29.35
C ASP A 613 31.63 -12.28 -28.28
N ARG A 614 30.92 -13.22 -27.64
CA ARG A 614 31.51 -14.10 -26.60
C ARG A 614 32.66 -14.98 -27.08
N TYR A 615 32.89 -15.07 -28.39
CA TYR A 615 33.97 -15.82 -29.02
C TYR A 615 35.11 -14.91 -29.50
N GLY A 616 35.08 -13.62 -29.15
CA GLY A 616 36.10 -12.65 -29.54
C GLY A 616 36.00 -12.18 -30.99
N ARG A 617 34.91 -12.48 -31.71
CA ARG A 617 34.74 -12.02 -33.10
C ARG A 617 34.17 -10.61 -33.11
N VAL A 618 34.77 -9.76 -33.93
CA VAL A 618 34.34 -8.38 -34.14
C VAL A 618 33.24 -8.38 -35.22
N HIS A 619 32.10 -7.80 -34.88
CA HIS A 619 30.99 -7.56 -35.79
C HIS A 619 30.80 -6.06 -35.96
N ASN A 620 30.79 -5.59 -37.20
CA ASN A 620 30.42 -4.21 -37.50
C ASN A 620 28.92 -4.04 -37.34
N ARG A 621 28.50 -2.88 -36.84
CA ARG A 621 27.11 -2.52 -36.60
C ARG A 621 26.83 -1.14 -37.14
N GLU A 622 25.60 -0.95 -37.61
CA GLU A 622 25.09 0.34 -38.03
C GLU A 622 24.11 0.89 -36.98
N LEU A 623 23.75 2.16 -37.12
CA LEU A 623 22.68 2.77 -36.32
C LEU A 623 21.39 1.98 -36.53
N THR A 624 20.54 1.89 -35.50
CA THR A 624 19.26 1.18 -35.61
C THR A 624 18.44 1.69 -36.82
N PRO A 625 17.82 0.79 -37.62
CA PRO A 625 16.93 1.21 -38.72
C PRO A 625 15.73 2.03 -38.23
N PHE A 626 15.40 1.99 -36.93
CA PHE A 626 14.40 2.85 -36.34
C PHE A 626 14.76 4.35 -36.39
N MET A 627 16.03 4.70 -36.59
CA MET A 627 16.46 6.09 -36.76
C MET A 627 16.29 6.64 -38.18
N ASP A 628 16.13 5.79 -39.21
CA ASP A 628 16.06 6.23 -40.63
C ASP A 628 15.01 7.33 -40.87
N ALA A 629 13.88 7.22 -40.16
CA ALA A 629 12.75 8.13 -40.26
C ALA A 629 13.01 9.53 -39.64
N ILE A 630 13.92 9.61 -38.67
CA ILE A 630 14.08 10.76 -37.75
C ILE A 630 15.50 11.31 -37.66
N GLN A 631 16.52 10.61 -38.16
CA GLN A 631 17.92 11.01 -38.08
C GLN A 631 18.18 12.42 -38.60
N ARG A 632 17.45 12.86 -39.64
CA ARG A 632 17.60 14.22 -40.20
C ARG A 632 17.29 15.34 -39.20
N ARG A 633 16.48 15.06 -38.17
CA ARG A 633 16.15 16.01 -37.10
C ARG A 633 17.30 16.24 -36.13
N PHE A 634 18.30 15.35 -36.11
CA PHE A 634 19.47 15.42 -35.22
C PHE A 634 20.67 16.13 -35.87
N ASN A 635 20.59 16.50 -37.16
CA ASN A 635 21.67 17.13 -37.91
C ASN A 635 21.52 18.66 -38.01
N GLY A 636 20.84 19.27 -37.03
CA GLY A 636 20.42 20.69 -37.04
C GLY A 636 21.31 21.60 -36.21
#